data_AF-A0A7S1XI41-F1
#
_entry.id   AF-A0A7S1XI41-F1
#
_cell.length_a   1.000
_cell.length_b   1.000
_cell.length_c   1.000
_cell.angle_alpha   90.00
_cell.angle_beta   90.00
_cell.angle_gamma   90.00
#
_symmetry.space_group_name_H-M   'P 1'
#
loop_
_entity.id
_entity.type
_entity.pdbx_description
1 polymer ?
#
loop_
_entity_poly.entity_id
_entity_poly.type
_entity_poly.pdbx_seq_one_letter_code
_entity_poly.pdbx_strand_id
1 'polypeptide(L)'
;IHSLFVIAPPATVEFGDGSTVKEKEKVGKLIAVIVASFINAMDALKLNLLEVDQIQPLILEVVSALNRMELTNYSSTLKMKEWLSRLNSMRAVDRMSDDDVRQLSHDLEKGFAEFHAKLEDI
;
A
#
# COMPACT_ATOMS: atom_id res chain seq x y z
N ILE A 1 58.26 -10.27 38.78
CA ILE A 1 57.48 -9.03 38.96
C ILE A 1 56.60 -8.90 37.73
N HIS A 2 55.29 -9.02 37.96
CA HIS A 2 54.13 -9.13 37.05
C HIS A 2 54.29 -9.05 35.52
N SER A 3 53.85 -10.13 34.87
CA SER A 3 53.27 -10.14 33.53
C SER A 3 51.97 -9.31 33.52
N LEU A 4 51.88 -8.29 32.67
CA LEU A 4 50.59 -7.72 32.26
C LEU A 4 50.29 -8.22 30.84
N PHE A 5 49.58 -9.34 30.78
CA PHE A 5 48.83 -9.73 29.60
C PHE A 5 47.59 -8.86 29.56
N VAL A 6 47.56 -7.87 28.66
CA VAL A 6 46.35 -7.10 28.34
C VAL A 6 45.40 -8.02 27.57
N ILE A 7 44.56 -8.73 28.31
CA ILE A 7 43.37 -9.40 27.80
C ILE A 7 42.41 -8.29 27.38
N ALA A 8 42.47 -7.86 26.12
CA ALA A 8 41.33 -7.18 25.52
C ALA A 8 40.19 -8.21 25.42
N PRO A 9 39.00 -7.95 25.97
CA PRO A 9 37.87 -8.83 25.73
C PRO A 9 37.58 -8.86 24.21
N PRO A 10 37.47 -10.04 23.60
CA PRO A 10 36.94 -10.14 22.25
C PRO A 10 35.43 -9.88 22.32
N ALA A 11 34.89 -9.23 21.29
CA ALA A 11 33.46 -9.05 21.04
C ALA A 11 32.74 -7.97 21.87
N THR A 12 32.98 -6.70 21.53
CA THR A 12 31.83 -5.89 21.14
C THR A 12 31.75 -5.96 19.63
N VAL A 13 31.07 -6.99 19.14
CA VAL A 13 30.40 -6.89 17.85
C VAL A 13 29.26 -5.91 18.08
N GLU A 14 29.48 -4.63 17.78
CA GLU A 14 28.37 -3.75 17.43
C GLU A 14 27.75 -4.32 16.16
N PHE A 15 26.87 -5.32 16.33
CA PHE A 15 25.73 -5.49 15.44
C PHE A 15 24.86 -4.26 15.67
N GLY A 16 25.33 -3.13 15.14
CA GLY A 16 24.50 -2.00 14.84
C GLY A 16 23.40 -2.55 13.96
N ASP A 17 22.22 -2.63 14.54
CA ASP A 17 20.99 -3.08 13.92
C ASP A 17 20.50 -2.02 12.90
N GLY A 18 21.41 -1.57 12.03
CA GLY A 18 21.09 -0.70 10.89
C GLY A 18 20.25 -1.43 9.84
N SER A 19 20.08 -2.76 9.98
CA SER A 19 19.17 -3.58 9.20
C SER A 19 17.71 -3.35 9.62
N THR A 20 17.37 -3.40 10.91
CA THR A 20 15.95 -3.21 11.32
C THR A 20 15.48 -1.77 11.19
N VAL A 21 16.34 -0.76 11.41
CA VAL A 21 15.94 0.65 11.27
C VAL A 21 15.62 0.96 9.81
N LYS A 22 16.44 0.46 8.86
CA LYS A 22 16.19 0.61 7.43
C LYS A 22 14.96 -0.17 6.97
N GLU A 23 14.69 -1.33 7.57
CA GLU A 23 13.51 -2.14 7.26
C GLU A 23 12.22 -1.47 7.76
N LYS A 24 12.20 -0.97 8.99
CA LYS A 24 11.08 -0.19 9.53
C LYS A 24 10.81 1.09 8.74
N GLU A 25 11.86 1.80 8.32
CA GLU A 25 11.71 2.98 7.46
C GLU A 25 11.10 2.64 6.09
N LYS A 26 11.51 1.53 5.48
CA LYS A 26 10.92 1.04 4.23
C LYS A 26 9.44 0.69 4.40
N VAL A 27 9.08 -0.01 5.47
CA VAL A 27 7.69 -0.35 5.79
C VAL A 27 6.85 0.92 5.98
N GLY A 28 7.35 1.89 6.76
CA GLY A 28 6.66 3.18 6.94
C GLY A 28 6.43 3.93 5.63
N LYS A 29 7.41 3.94 4.72
CA LYS A 29 7.25 4.53 3.37
C LYS A 29 6.21 3.77 2.54
N LEU A 30 6.19 2.44 2.59
CA LEU A 30 5.21 1.63 1.86
C LEU A 30 3.78 1.89 2.36
N ILE A 31 3.59 1.96 3.69
CA ILE A 31 2.29 2.30 4.29
C ILE A 31 1.83 3.67 3.80
N ALA A 32 2.69 4.69 3.85
CA ALA A 32 2.36 6.03 3.39
C ALA A 32 1.93 6.05 1.91
N VAL A 33 2.63 5.29 1.06
CA VAL A 33 2.27 5.15 -0.38
C VAL A 33 0.90 4.51 -0.54
N ILE A 34 0.59 3.45 0.21
CA ILE A 34 -0.71 2.78 0.13
C ILE A 34 -1.82 3.72 0.58
N VAL A 35 -1.68 4.36 1.75
CA VAL A 35 -2.68 5.31 2.27
C VAL A 35 -2.91 6.44 1.27
N ALA A 36 -1.84 7.02 0.73
CA ALA A 36 -1.94 8.08 -0.28
C ALA A 36 -2.67 7.60 -1.55
N SER A 37 -2.39 6.39 -2.04
CA SER A 37 -3.06 5.84 -3.22
C SER A 37 -4.56 5.67 -3.03
N PHE A 38 -5.00 5.17 -1.86
CA PHE A 38 -6.42 5.04 -1.53
C PHE A 38 -7.12 6.39 -1.44
N ILE A 39 -6.51 7.34 -0.71
CA ILE A 39 -7.07 8.69 -0.55
C ILE A 39 -7.22 9.35 -1.92
N ASN A 40 -6.19 9.28 -2.76
CA ASN A 40 -6.21 9.88 -4.09
C ASN A 40 -7.32 9.28 -4.98
N ALA A 41 -7.49 7.95 -4.96
CA ALA A 41 -8.57 7.28 -5.69
C ALA A 41 -9.96 7.70 -5.17
N MET A 42 -10.16 7.75 -3.85
CA MET A 42 -11.43 8.17 -3.25
C MET A 42 -11.74 9.65 -3.51
N ASP A 43 -10.73 10.53 -3.48
CA ASP A 43 -10.88 11.96 -3.71
C ASP A 43 -11.28 12.24 -5.17
N ALA A 44 -10.68 11.54 -6.14
CA ALA A 44 -11.07 11.64 -7.54
C ALA A 44 -12.57 11.34 -7.77
N LEU A 45 -13.11 10.32 -7.11
CA LEU A 45 -14.54 10.01 -7.17
C LEU A 45 -15.40 11.13 -6.55
N LYS A 46 -14.96 11.70 -5.41
CA LYS A 46 -15.65 12.82 -4.74
C LYS A 46 -15.61 14.12 -5.55
N LEU A 47 -14.53 14.35 -6.30
CA LEU A 47 -14.38 15.45 -7.24
C LEU A 47 -15.12 15.21 -8.57
N ASN A 48 -15.87 14.11 -8.69
CA ASN A 48 -16.65 13.76 -9.87
C ASN A 48 -15.78 13.54 -11.13
N LEU A 49 -14.52 13.11 -10.95
CA LEU A 49 -13.61 12.72 -12.02
C LEU A 49 -13.91 11.28 -12.45
N LEU A 50 -15.02 11.07 -13.14
CA LEU A 50 -15.57 9.72 -13.38
C LEU A 50 -15.20 9.12 -14.76
N GLU A 51 -14.30 9.76 -15.51
CA GLU A 51 -13.81 9.23 -16.79
C GLU A 51 -12.81 8.09 -16.54
N VAL A 52 -12.85 7.06 -17.39
CA VAL A 52 -12.04 5.85 -17.21
C VAL A 52 -10.54 6.16 -17.25
N ASP A 53 -10.08 7.07 -18.11
CA ASP A 53 -8.66 7.45 -18.17
C ASP A 53 -8.16 8.15 -16.89
N GLN A 54 -9.08 8.77 -16.15
CA GLN A 54 -8.78 9.40 -14.86
C GLN A 54 -8.78 8.39 -13.72
N ILE A 55 -9.74 7.45 -13.70
CA ILE A 55 -9.90 6.48 -12.59
C ILE A 55 -8.98 5.26 -12.73
N GLN A 56 -8.80 4.72 -13.94
CA GLN A 56 -7.98 3.54 -14.19
C GLN A 56 -6.55 3.63 -13.63
N PRO A 57 -5.78 4.72 -13.84
CA PRO A 57 -4.42 4.81 -13.30
C PRO A 57 -4.43 4.86 -11.77
N LEU A 58 -5.44 5.47 -11.14
CA LEU A 58 -5.55 5.54 -9.68
C LEU A 58 -5.79 4.16 -9.07
N ILE A 59 -6.68 3.35 -9.67
CA ILE A 59 -6.93 1.98 -9.21
C ILE A 59 -5.71 1.08 -9.46
N LEU A 60 -5.00 1.27 -10.57
CA LEU A 60 -3.74 0.56 -10.83
C LEU A 60 -2.69 0.86 -9.75
N GLU A 61 -2.57 2.12 -9.32
CA GLU A 61 -1.66 2.53 -8.25
C GLU A 61 -2.05 1.88 -6.91
N VAL A 62 -3.33 1.84 -6.56
CA VAL A 62 -3.82 1.14 -5.35
C VAL A 62 -3.44 -0.34 -5.39
N VAL A 63 -3.74 -1.04 -6.50
CA VAL A 63 -3.40 -2.46 -6.67
C VAL A 63 -1.88 -2.69 -6.56
N SER A 64 -1.09 -1.83 -7.21
CA SER A 64 0.37 -1.91 -7.20
C SER A 64 0.95 -1.67 -5.82
N ALA A 65 0.43 -0.69 -5.08
CA ALA A 65 0.84 -0.39 -3.72
C ALA A 65 0.51 -1.55 -2.77
N LEU A 66 -0.70 -2.14 -2.87
CA LEU A 66 -1.10 -3.32 -2.09
C LEU A 66 -0.22 -4.54 -2.37
N ASN A 67 0.12 -4.80 -3.64
CA ASN A 67 1.00 -5.92 -3.99
C ASN A 67 2.41 -5.78 -3.39
N ARG A 68 2.93 -4.56 -3.20
CA ARG A 68 4.29 -4.31 -2.67
C ARG A 68 4.47 -4.70 -1.20
N MET A 69 3.40 -4.67 -0.40
CA MET A 69 3.46 -5.12 1.00
C MET A 69 3.11 -6.60 1.17
N GLU A 70 3.10 -7.36 0.07
CA GLU A 70 2.66 -8.77 0.06
C GLU A 70 1.28 -8.95 0.69
N LEU A 71 0.45 -7.89 0.65
CA LEU A 71 -0.95 -7.91 1.04
C LEU A 71 -1.81 -8.60 -0.04
N THR A 72 -1.22 -9.56 -0.75
CA THR A 72 -1.74 -10.13 -2.00
C THR A 72 -2.87 -11.13 -1.76
N ASN A 73 -3.13 -11.53 -0.51
CA ASN A 73 -4.11 -12.55 -0.17
C ASN A 73 -5.44 -12.01 0.40
N TYR A 74 -5.71 -10.71 0.32
CA TYR A 74 -6.96 -10.16 0.83
C TYR A 74 -8.07 -10.09 -0.22
N SER A 75 -9.31 -10.23 0.28
CA SER A 75 -10.53 -10.02 -0.49
C SER A 75 -10.55 -8.64 -1.15
N SER A 76 -10.06 -7.62 -0.46
CA SER A 76 -9.99 -6.24 -0.97
C SER A 76 -8.99 -6.08 -2.11
N THR A 77 -7.81 -6.72 -2.03
CA THR A 77 -6.84 -6.72 -3.14
C THR A 77 -7.43 -7.39 -4.38
N LEU A 78 -8.17 -8.48 -4.20
CA LEU A 78 -8.88 -9.14 -5.29
C LEU A 78 -9.94 -8.21 -5.90
N LYS A 79 -10.74 -7.53 -5.06
CA LYS A 79 -11.76 -6.58 -5.49
C LYS A 79 -11.19 -5.42 -6.30
N MET A 80 -10.06 -4.85 -5.88
CA MET A 80 -9.38 -3.79 -6.64
C MET A 80 -8.85 -4.28 -8.00
N LYS A 81 -8.40 -5.54 -8.08
CA LYS A 81 -8.00 -6.17 -9.36
C LYS A 81 -9.21 -6.40 -10.29
N GLU A 82 -10.35 -6.80 -9.74
CA GLU A 82 -11.61 -6.94 -10.50
C GLU A 82 -12.02 -5.59 -11.10
N TRP A 83 -11.99 -4.52 -10.30
CA TRP A 83 -12.27 -3.16 -10.77
C TRP A 83 -11.29 -2.70 -11.85
N LEU A 84 -9.99 -2.94 -11.67
CA LEU A 84 -8.99 -2.62 -12.68
C LEU A 84 -9.24 -3.37 -14.01
N SER A 85 -9.60 -4.65 -13.94
CA SER A 85 -9.94 -5.46 -15.12
C SER A 85 -11.16 -4.89 -15.86
N ARG A 86 -12.19 -4.50 -15.10
CA ARG A 86 -13.39 -3.87 -15.64
C ARG A 86 -13.08 -2.54 -16.33
N LEU A 87 -12.30 -1.67 -15.68
CA LEU A 87 -11.89 -0.37 -16.25
C LEU A 87 -11.04 -0.55 -17.52
N ASN A 88 -10.13 -1.53 -17.56
CA ASN A 88 -9.34 -1.85 -18.75
C ASN A 88 -10.20 -2.35 -19.93
N SER A 89 -11.42 -2.83 -19.68
CA SER A 89 -12.35 -3.28 -20.71
C SER A 89 -13.22 -2.14 -21.28
N MET A 90 -13.17 -0.95 -20.67
CA MET A 90 -13.88 0.25 -21.11
C MET A 90 -12.97 1.15 -21.94
N ARG A 91 -13.53 2.09 -22.71
CA ARG A 91 -12.71 3.07 -23.44
C ARG A 91 -12.27 4.15 -22.45
N ALA A 92 -11.08 4.69 -22.66
CA ALA A 92 -10.52 5.79 -21.87
C ALA A 92 -11.49 6.97 -21.67
N VAL A 93 -12.25 7.32 -22.71
CA VAL A 93 -13.22 8.43 -22.71
C VAL A 93 -14.60 8.08 -22.15
N ASP A 94 -14.85 6.81 -21.84
CA ASP A 94 -16.14 6.42 -21.27
C ASP A 94 -16.21 6.91 -19.82
N ARG A 95 -17.38 7.41 -19.43
CA ARG A 95 -17.69 7.78 -18.04
C ARG A 95 -18.23 6.56 -17.29
N MET A 96 -17.76 6.35 -16.06
CA MET A 96 -18.34 5.35 -15.17
C MET A 96 -19.81 5.68 -14.85
N SER A 97 -20.62 4.65 -14.68
CA SER A 97 -22.01 4.82 -14.25
C SER A 97 -22.10 5.24 -12.78
N ASP A 98 -23.15 5.96 -12.39
CA ASP A 98 -23.37 6.36 -10.99
C ASP A 98 -23.44 5.16 -10.03
N ASP A 99 -23.96 4.03 -10.50
CA ASP A 99 -23.98 2.78 -9.73
C ASP A 99 -22.55 2.24 -9.51
N ASP A 100 -21.75 2.18 -10.58
CA ASP A 100 -20.37 1.72 -10.51
C ASP A 100 -19.50 2.61 -9.65
N VAL A 101 -19.72 3.92 -9.67
CA VAL A 101 -18.97 4.88 -8.86
C VAL A 101 -19.30 4.71 -7.38
N ARG A 102 -20.58 4.51 -7.03
CA ARG A 102 -20.99 4.20 -5.66
C ARG A 102 -20.40 2.88 -5.18
N GLN A 103 -20.44 1.86 -6.03
CA GLN A 103 -19.90 0.54 -5.69
C GLN A 103 -18.37 0.58 -5.54
N LEU A 104 -17.65 1.26 -6.45
CA LEU A 104 -16.21 1.45 -6.36
C LEU A 104 -15.81 2.24 -5.11
N SER A 105 -16.53 3.32 -4.78
CA SER A 105 -16.30 4.08 -3.54
C SER A 105 -16.43 3.17 -2.32
N HIS A 106 -17.51 2.39 -2.25
CA HIS A 106 -17.74 1.48 -1.14
C HIS A 106 -16.63 0.41 -1.03
N ASP A 107 -16.23 -0.18 -2.15
CA ASP A 107 -15.16 -1.18 -2.18
C ASP A 107 -13.79 -0.60 -1.81
N LEU A 108 -13.50 0.65 -2.20
CA LEU A 108 -12.29 1.39 -1.78
C LEU A 108 -12.29 1.67 -0.28
N GLU A 109 -13.39 2.16 0.27
CA GLU A 109 -13.54 2.42 1.71
C GLU A 109 -13.37 1.14 2.52
N LYS A 110 -14.00 0.04 2.06
CA LYS A 110 -13.85 -1.27 2.69
C LYS A 110 -12.42 -1.77 2.62
N GLY A 111 -11.77 -1.68 1.46
CA GLY A 111 -10.37 -2.10 1.32
C GLY A 111 -9.40 -1.27 2.15
N PHE A 112 -9.65 0.03 2.29
CA PHE A 112 -8.88 0.89 3.19
C PHE A 112 -9.08 0.52 4.66
N ALA A 113 -10.32 0.21 5.08
CA ALA A 113 -10.61 -0.24 6.44
C ALA A 113 -9.97 -1.59 6.77
N GLU A 114 -10.06 -2.58 5.86
CA GLU A 114 -9.38 -3.88 6.01
C GLU A 114 -7.86 -3.71 6.10
N PHE A 115 -7.30 -2.79 5.30
CA PHE A 115 -5.89 -2.45 5.37
C PHE A 115 -5.49 -1.83 6.72
N HIS A 116 -6.24 -0.83 7.19
CA HIS A 116 -5.98 -0.16 8.47
C HIS A 116 -6.07 -1.14 9.65
N ALA A 117 -7.13 -1.97 9.69
CA ALA A 117 -7.29 -3.00 10.71
C ALA A 117 -6.11 -3.97 10.75
N LYS A 118 -5.47 -4.24 9.60
CA LYS A 118 -4.28 -5.09 9.56
C LYS A 118 -3.04 -4.38 10.10
N LEU A 119 -2.88 -3.08 9.85
CA LEU A 119 -1.78 -2.32 10.45
C LEU A 119 -1.84 -2.29 11.98
N GLU A 120 -3.05 -2.32 12.55
CA GLU A 120 -3.25 -2.36 14.01
C GLU A 120 -2.91 -3.73 14.62
N ASP A 121 -2.84 -4.79 13.81
CA ASP A 121 -2.54 -6.18 14.22
C ASP A 121 -1.03 -6.53 14.11
N ILE A 122 -0.20 -5.64 13.54
CA ILE A 122 1.25 -5.83 13.34
C ILE A 122 2.02 -5.02 14.38
#